data_AF-A0A4Q1BW83-F1
#
_entry.id   AF-A0A4Q1BW83-F1
#
_cell.length_a   1.000
_cell.length_b   1.000
_cell.length_c   1.000
_cell.angle_alpha   90.00
_cell.angle_beta   90.00
_cell.angle_gamma   90.00
#
_symmetry.space_group_name_H-M   'P 1'
#
loop_
_entity.id
_entity.type
_entity.pdbx_description
1 polymer ?
#
loop_
_entity_poly.entity_id
_entity_poly.type
_entity_poly.pdbx_seq_one_letter_code
_entity_poly.pdbx_strand_id
1 'polypeptide(L)'
;MIQEIEYPQIAAAEIQHTITQYLDLIKKLDTFIRLRADGQNSQKSQFEIGAGIWMDAEVPDISTVLVDIGLGLSVEMDLEQASEMAQRRVEMLRRRLEKMKRM
;
A
#
# COMPACT_ATOMS: atom_id res chain seq x y z
N MET A 1 1.09 35.17 8.87
CA MET A 1 2.35 34.88 8.14
C MET A 1 3.04 33.59 8.57
N ILE A 2 2.47 32.77 9.48
CA ILE A 2 3.03 31.45 9.87
C ILE A 2 2.34 30.29 9.09
N GLN A 3 1.07 30.47 8.70
CA GLN A 3 0.27 29.41 8.07
C GLN A 3 0.68 29.00 6.64
N GLU A 4 1.33 29.88 5.86
CA GLU A 4 1.63 29.60 4.45
C GLU A 4 2.85 28.68 4.25
N ILE A 5 3.74 28.56 5.24
CA ILE A 5 4.95 27.72 5.15
C ILE A 5 4.72 26.30 5.69
N GLU A 6 3.76 26.11 6.61
CA GLU A 6 3.43 24.79 7.18
C GLU A 6 2.62 23.90 6.21
N TYR A 7 1.71 24.49 5.44
CA TYR A 7 0.80 23.75 4.56
C TYR A 7 1.51 22.89 3.49
N PRO A 8 2.50 23.43 2.76
CA PRO A 8 3.26 22.64 1.78
C PRO A 8 4.06 21.49 2.40
N GLN A 9 4.57 21.67 3.63
CA GLN A 9 5.34 20.65 4.34
C GLN A 9 4.46 19.51 4.85
N ILE A 10 3.28 19.82 5.40
CA ILE A 10 2.29 18.82 5.82
C ILE A 10 1.85 17.98 4.62
N ALA A 11 1.48 18.62 3.51
CA ALA A 11 1.08 17.91 2.29
C ALA A 11 2.21 17.04 1.70
N ALA A 12 3.47 17.50 1.77
CA ALA A 12 4.63 16.71 1.36
C ALA A 12 4.83 15.48 2.27
N ALA A 13 4.64 15.63 3.59
CA ALA A 13 4.74 14.53 4.54
C ALA A 13 3.64 13.48 4.31
N GLU A 14 2.41 13.88 4.01
CA GLU A 14 1.31 12.96 3.67
C GLU A 14 1.61 12.16 2.39
N ILE A 15 2.13 12.83 1.35
CA ILE A 15 2.55 12.16 0.12
C ILE A 15 3.68 11.16 0.41
N GLN A 16 4.66 11.56 1.24
CA GLN A 16 5.78 10.69 1.61
C GLN A 16 5.30 9.47 2.41
N HIS A 17 4.37 9.66 3.35
CA HIS A 17 3.74 8.57 4.10
C HIS A 17 3.01 7.61 3.15
N THR A 18 2.21 8.15 2.23
CA THR A 18 1.48 7.36 1.22
C THR A 18 2.44 6.56 0.34
N ILE A 19 3.57 7.15 -0.10
CA ILE A 19 4.61 6.44 -0.85
C ILE A 19 5.15 5.26 -0.04
N THR A 20 5.46 5.45 1.24
CA THR A 20 5.95 4.38 2.12
C THR A 20 4.94 3.24 2.23
N GLN A 21 3.65 3.56 2.41
CA GLN A 21 2.59 2.54 2.46
C GLN A 21 2.51 1.72 1.17
N TYR A 22 2.61 2.34 -0.01
CA TYR A 22 2.65 1.59 -1.27
C TYR A 22 3.92 0.75 -1.43
N LEU A 23 5.07 1.22 -0.96
CA LEU A 23 6.30 0.43 -0.99
C LEU A 23 6.22 -0.79 -0.07
N ASP A 24 5.58 -0.67 1.09
CA ASP A 24 5.35 -1.80 1.97
C ASP A 24 4.32 -2.77 1.42
N LEU A 25 3.28 -2.28 0.72
CA LEU A 25 2.35 -3.11 -0.05
C LEU A 25 3.10 -3.93 -1.10
N ILE A 26 3.97 -3.32 -1.92
CA ILE A 26 4.76 -4.02 -2.94
C ILE A 26 5.58 -5.16 -2.32
N LYS A 27 6.29 -4.91 -1.21
CA LYS A 27 7.05 -5.96 -0.51
C LYS A 27 6.17 -7.11 -0.02
N LYS A 28 4.95 -6.80 0.44
CA LYS A 28 4.00 -7.82 0.92
C LYS A 28 3.46 -8.65 -0.23
N LEU A 29 3.12 -8.02 -1.36
CA LEU A 29 2.74 -8.72 -2.59
C LEU A 29 3.87 -9.62 -3.10
N ASP A 30 5.12 -9.13 -3.14
CA ASP A 30 6.29 -9.94 -3.51
C ASP A 30 6.49 -11.16 -2.60
N THR A 31 6.16 -11.01 -1.31
CA THR A 31 6.18 -12.13 -0.36
C THR A 31 5.11 -13.17 -0.74
N PHE A 32 3.89 -12.75 -1.05
CA PHE A 32 2.83 -13.66 -1.47
C PHE A 32 3.15 -14.34 -2.81
N ILE A 33 3.71 -13.62 -3.78
CA ILE A 33 4.18 -14.19 -5.06
C ILE A 33 5.20 -15.31 -4.80
N ARG A 34 6.19 -15.07 -3.92
CA ARG A 34 7.20 -16.08 -3.56
C ARG A 34 6.59 -17.30 -2.87
N LEU A 35 5.73 -17.08 -1.87
CA LEU A 35 5.05 -18.17 -1.18
C LEU A 35 4.26 -19.06 -2.15
N ARG A 36 3.56 -18.44 -3.10
CA ARG A 36 2.82 -19.16 -4.13
C ARG A 36 3.71 -19.93 -5.09
N ALA A 37 4.86 -19.37 -5.47
CA ALA A 37 5.86 -20.08 -6.26
C ALA A 37 6.38 -21.34 -5.56
N ASP A 38 6.43 -21.32 -4.22
CA ASP A 38 6.80 -22.47 -3.37
C ASP A 38 5.62 -23.43 -3.08
N GLY A 39 4.46 -23.21 -3.72
CA GLY A 39 3.26 -24.04 -3.57
C GLY A 39 2.39 -23.71 -2.34
N GLN A 40 2.69 -22.63 -1.62
CA GLN A 40 1.87 -22.17 -0.49
C GLN A 40 0.80 -21.19 -0.98
N ASN A 41 -0.48 -21.57 -0.84
CA ASN A 41 -1.62 -20.73 -1.23
C ASN A 41 -2.34 -20.05 -0.05
N SER A 42 -1.95 -20.39 1.18
CA SER A 42 -2.52 -19.83 2.41
C SER A 42 -1.44 -19.17 3.25
N GLN A 43 -1.78 -18.10 3.97
CA GLN A 43 -0.86 -17.43 4.89
C GLN A 43 -1.47 -17.28 6.28
N LYS A 44 -0.76 -17.80 7.29
CA LYS A 44 -1.07 -17.52 8.70
C LYS A 44 -0.35 -16.25 9.15
N SER A 45 -1.07 -15.38 9.85
CA SER A 45 -0.52 -14.14 10.40
C SER A 45 -1.31 -13.70 11.63
N GLN A 46 -0.66 -12.92 12.49
CA GLN A 46 -1.36 -12.13 13.49
C GLN A 46 -1.87 -10.84 12.88
N PHE A 47 -3.11 -10.49 13.21
CA PHE A 47 -3.73 -9.23 12.84
C PHE A 47 -4.14 -8.48 14.10
N GLU A 48 -3.85 -7.17 14.12
CA GLU A 48 -4.39 -6.27 15.13
C GLU A 48 -5.86 -5.99 14.77
N ILE A 49 -6.76 -6.15 15.75
CA ILE A 49 -8.21 -6.01 15.57
C ILE A 49 -8.79 -4.81 16.37
N GLY A 50 -7.93 -3.91 16.82
CA GLY A 50 -8.24 -2.74 17.63
C GLY A 50 -7.71 -2.81 19.06
N ALA A 51 -7.40 -1.63 19.62
CA ALA A 51 -6.98 -1.42 21.01
C ALA A 51 -5.75 -2.26 21.44
N GLY A 52 -4.87 -2.63 20.50
CA GLY A 52 -3.69 -3.45 20.77
C GLY A 52 -4.02 -4.93 20.99
N ILE A 53 -5.22 -5.36 20.60
CA ILE A 53 -5.65 -6.77 20.64
C ILE A 53 -5.23 -7.43 19.34
N TRP A 54 -4.60 -8.60 19.45
CA TRP A 54 -4.08 -9.37 18.33
C TRP A 54 -4.82 -10.71 18.21
N MET A 55 -5.08 -11.13 16.98
CA MET A 55 -5.74 -12.39 16.67
C MET A 55 -4.93 -13.17 15.63
N ASP A 56 -4.70 -14.45 15.88
CA ASP A 56 -4.19 -15.38 14.87
C ASP A 56 -5.28 -15.61 13.82
N ALA A 57 -4.95 -15.37 12.55
CA ALA A 57 -5.84 -15.65 11.44
C ALA A 57 -5.09 -16.32 10.29
N GLU A 58 -5.86 -17.03 9.47
CA GLU A 58 -5.40 -17.64 8.24
C GLU A 58 -6.09 -16.97 7.06
N VAL A 59 -5.29 -16.46 6.13
CA VAL A 59 -5.76 -16.05 4.80
C VAL A 59 -5.73 -17.30 3.93
N PRO A 60 -6.89 -17.88 3.55
CA PRO A 60 -6.94 -19.18 2.90
C PRO A 60 -6.47 -19.14 1.44
N ASP A 61 -6.58 -17.97 0.80
CA ASP A 61 -6.15 -17.75 -0.58
C ASP A 61 -5.39 -16.43 -0.67
N ILE A 62 -4.12 -16.52 -1.08
CA ILE A 62 -3.24 -15.36 -1.32
C ILE A 62 -2.99 -15.13 -2.82
N SER A 63 -3.81 -15.69 -3.72
CA SER A 63 -3.67 -15.54 -5.18
C SER A 63 -4.14 -14.20 -5.72
N THR A 64 -5.05 -13.53 -4.99
CA THR A 64 -5.61 -12.23 -5.34
C THR A 64 -5.66 -11.31 -4.13
N VAL A 65 -5.84 -10.01 -4.40
CA VAL A 65 -6.10 -8.99 -3.39
C VAL A 65 -7.24 -8.09 -3.84
N LEU A 66 -8.01 -7.57 -2.87
CA LEU A 66 -8.97 -6.51 -3.11
C LEU A 66 -8.27 -5.16 -3.06
N VAL A 67 -8.34 -4.41 -4.15
CA VAL A 67 -7.77 -3.07 -4.27
C VAL A 67 -8.90 -2.04 -4.31
N ASP A 68 -8.88 -1.11 -3.37
CA ASP A 68 -9.79 0.04 -3.34
C ASP A 68 -9.48 1.00 -4.50
N ILE A 69 -10.50 1.28 -5.32
CA ILE A 69 -10.42 2.21 -6.46
C ILE A 69 -11.19 3.52 -6.20
N GLY A 70 -11.75 3.69 -5.00
CA GLY A 70 -12.53 4.84 -4.57
C GLY A 70 -14.04 4.64 -4.68
N LEU A 71 -14.80 5.61 -4.14
CA LEU A 71 -16.27 5.60 -4.11
C LEU A 71 -16.88 4.36 -3.42
N GLY A 72 -16.13 3.71 -2.51
CA GLY A 72 -16.55 2.48 -1.84
C GLY A 72 -16.52 1.25 -2.75
N LEU A 73 -15.80 1.32 -3.88
CA LEU A 73 -15.64 0.21 -4.81
C LEU A 73 -14.22 -0.37 -4.68
N SER A 74 -14.18 -1.71 -4.71
CA SER A 74 -12.93 -2.46 -4.77
C SER A 74 -12.95 -3.38 -5.98
N VAL A 75 -11.78 -3.60 -6.55
CA VAL A 75 -11.57 -4.55 -7.66
C VAL A 75 -10.64 -5.64 -7.17
N GLU A 76 -10.97 -6.89 -7.50
CA GLU A 76 -10.09 -8.02 -7.30
C GLU A 76 -8.99 -8.00 -8.38
N MET A 77 -7.73 -8.06 -7.94
CA MET A 77 -6.56 -8.07 -8.81
C MET A 77 -5.67 -9.26 -8.46
N ASP A 78 -5.00 -9.83 -9.46
CA ASP A 78 -3.88 -10.72 -9.20
C ASP A 78 -2.69 -9.94 -8.59
N LEU A 79 -1.74 -10.66 -8.02
CA LEU A 79 -0.64 -10.06 -7.26
C LEU A 79 0.26 -9.19 -8.15
N GLU A 80 0.49 -9.61 -9.38
CA GLU A 80 1.30 -8.92 -10.38
C GLU A 80 0.65 -7.60 -10.81
N GLN A 81 -0.65 -7.62 -11.12
CA GLN A 81 -1.46 -6.45 -11.44
C GLN A 81 -1.49 -5.44 -10.29
N ALA A 82 -1.71 -5.92 -9.07
CA ALA A 82 -1.72 -5.08 -7.88
C ALA A 82 -0.33 -4.45 -7.64
N SER A 83 0.75 -5.20 -7.86
CA SER A 83 2.13 -4.70 -7.74
C SER A 83 2.42 -3.64 -8.79
N GLU A 84 2.06 -3.88 -10.05
CA GLU A 84 2.22 -2.90 -11.13
C GLU A 84 1.43 -1.60 -10.85
N MET A 85 0.18 -1.73 -10.38
CA MET A 85 -0.64 -0.58 -10.01
C MET A 85 0.02 0.23 -8.87
N ALA A 86 0.51 -0.43 -7.83
CA ALA A 86 1.20 0.21 -6.71
C ALA A 86 2.47 0.94 -7.18
N GLN A 87 3.25 0.34 -8.07
CA GLN A 87 4.44 0.97 -8.65
C GLN A 87 4.10 2.23 -9.45
N ARG A 88 3.08 2.17 -10.33
CA ARG A 88 2.59 3.34 -11.08
C ARG A 88 2.13 4.46 -10.14
N ARG A 89 1.48 4.10 -9.03
CA ARG A 89 1.03 5.06 -8.00
C ARG A 89 2.21 5.72 -7.28
N VAL A 90 3.24 4.95 -6.91
CA VAL A 90 4.48 5.48 -6.32
C VAL A 90 5.16 6.47 -7.28
N GLU A 91 5.26 6.12 -8.56
CA GLU A 91 5.88 7.00 -9.55
C GLU A 91 5.12 8.34 -9.68
N MET A 92 3.79 8.28 -9.76
CA MET A 92 2.95 9.47 -9.83
C MET A 92 3.10 10.35 -8.58
N LEU A 93 3.10 9.75 -7.38
CA LEU A 93 3.29 10.47 -6.12
C LEU A 93 4.68 11.10 -6.00
N ARG A 94 5.74 10.41 -6.43
CA ARG A 94 7.10 10.96 -6.49
C ARG A 94 7.18 12.16 -7.42
N ARG A 95 6.57 12.08 -8.60
CA ARG A 95 6.50 13.22 -9.54
C ARG A 95 5.76 14.41 -8.92
N ARG A 96 4.69 14.17 -8.14
CA ARG A 96 3.96 15.23 -7.42
C ARG A 96 4.83 15.87 -6.34
N LEU A 97 5.54 15.06 -5.54
CA LEU A 97 6.43 15.54 -4.49
C LEU A 97 7.57 16.40 -5.07
N GLU A 98 8.18 15.97 -6.18
CA GLU A 98 9.23 16.75 -6.84
C GLU A 98 8.73 18.08 -7.40
N LYS A 99 7.49 18.14 -7.91
CA LYS A 99 6.89 19.43 -8.32
C LYS A 99 6.71 20.37 -7.13
N MET A 100 6.31 19.85 -5.97
CA MET A 100 6.12 20.65 -4.77
C MET A 100 7.43 21.20 -4.21
N LYS A 101 8.54 20.47 -4.31
CA LYS A 101 9.87 20.94 -3.89
C LYS A 101 10.46 22.05 -4.79
N ARG A 102 9.98 22.15 -6.03
CA ARG A 102 10.44 23.12 -7.03
C ARG A 102 9.60 24.39 -7.07
N MET A 103 8.46 24.41 -6.38
CA MET A 103 7.65 25.60 -6.11
C MET A 103 8.21 26.34 -4.92
#